data_AF-A0A3P9AJG2-F1
#
_entry.id   AF-A0A3P9AJG2-F1
#
_cell.length_a   1.000
_cell.length_b   1.000
_cell.length_c   1.000
_cell.angle_alpha   90.00
_cell.angle_beta   90.00
_cell.angle_gamma   90.00
#
_symmetry.space_group_name_H-M   'P 1'
#
loop_
_entity.id
_entity.type
_entity.pdbx_description
1 polymer ?
#
loop_
_entity_poly.entity_id
_entity_poly.type
_entity_poly.pdbx_seq_one_letter_code
_entity_poly.pdbx_strand_id
1 'polypeptide(L)'
;PEINSNAIKHPLYHILLNSNQKGLECITPLVNSVEETPESIATEVSGTIPTWIRGNLLRNGPGKFEFGNQHYNHWFDGMAMLHQFKIVDGKVTYRSCFLRSDAYKKNSERDRIMVSEFGTVAMPDPCKNFFLRFLSRFEMIEATDNASVSFVKYKGDYYVSTETNFMHKVDPESLETMNKVDWTKFVAVNMATAHPHTDPDGTAFNMGNSYGTKGALYNIIKVPSTKNNPDETLEGAKVLCSIIPADKSRPSYYHSFAMTENYVVFIEQPIKMDLLKIITSKLRGKAISQGVYWDPKLDTVFHLVDKHTGKTSSTKFHTKPLSVFHQINAFEEDGFVMLDMCCADNGDAIKNYLIQNLRKSGEALDQVYNTTSRAFPRRFVLPLNVNDDTPTGVNLNTRPASSATSVKTAKDEVVCHFEDLHGDDLFEYGGLEFPQINYSKFNTRPYRYFYGCGFQHLVGDSLLKMDLKEKKLKVWYKKGMFPSEPVFVPSPEAVDEDDGVILSNVLSLQDKSTFLLVLDARTWEELGRAEVPVNIPYGFHGAFNSTA
;
A
#
# COMPACT_ATOMS: atom_id res chain seq x y z
N PRO A 1 19.13 30.61 -17.60
CA PRO A 1 17.81 31.26 -17.77
C PRO A 1 16.86 30.75 -16.67
N GLU A 2 16.57 31.61 -15.69
CA GLU A 2 15.60 31.32 -14.63
C GLU A 2 14.23 31.06 -15.27
N ILE A 3 13.87 29.77 -15.37
CA ILE A 3 12.50 29.40 -15.72
C ILE A 3 11.67 29.67 -14.47
N ASN A 4 10.97 30.80 -14.52
CA ASN A 4 9.98 31.26 -13.57
C ASN A 4 9.05 30.09 -13.19
N SER A 5 9.23 29.55 -11.99
CA SER A 5 8.39 28.47 -11.42
C SER A 5 7.05 28.96 -10.89
N ASN A 6 6.63 30.17 -11.28
CA ASN A 6 5.30 30.70 -11.00
C ASN A 6 4.27 30.10 -11.96
N ALA A 7 4.06 28.78 -11.85
CA ALA A 7 2.69 28.31 -11.97
C ALA A 7 1.93 29.00 -10.84
N ILE A 8 1.01 29.90 -11.20
CA ILE A 8 0.19 30.66 -10.26
C ILE A 8 -0.59 29.65 -9.42
N LYS A 9 -0.04 29.27 -8.26
CA LYS A 9 -0.76 28.49 -7.26
C LYS A 9 -1.91 29.36 -6.79
N HIS A 10 -3.14 28.88 -6.99
CA HIS A 10 -4.34 29.59 -6.59
C HIS A 10 -4.25 29.96 -5.10
N PRO A 11 -4.62 31.18 -4.67
CA PRO A 11 -4.48 31.60 -3.27
C PRO A 11 -5.17 30.67 -2.26
N LEU A 12 -6.19 29.91 -2.69
CA LEU A 12 -6.84 28.88 -1.87
C LEU A 12 -5.93 27.68 -1.54
N TYR A 13 -4.98 27.32 -2.40
CA TYR A 13 -4.04 26.21 -2.20
C TYR A 13 -3.25 26.36 -0.90
N HIS A 14 -2.73 27.56 -0.64
CA HIS A 14 -2.01 27.85 0.59
C HIS A 14 -2.93 28.00 1.81
N ILE A 15 -4.19 28.38 1.63
CA ILE A 15 -5.14 28.54 2.74
C ILE A 15 -5.66 27.18 3.21
N LEU A 16 -5.98 26.25 2.29
CA LEU A 16 -6.52 24.92 2.60
C LEU A 16 -5.44 23.92 3.06
N LEU A 17 -4.20 24.05 2.55
CA LEU A 17 -3.08 23.31 3.12
C LEU A 17 -2.66 23.85 4.51
N ASN A 18 -2.87 25.14 4.80
CA ASN A 18 -2.50 25.70 6.10
C ASN A 18 -3.68 25.84 7.08
N SER A 19 -4.89 25.44 6.70
CA SER A 19 -6.02 25.42 7.62
C SER A 19 -5.88 24.24 8.56
N ASN A 20 -5.58 24.50 9.82
CA ASN A 20 -5.53 23.48 10.85
C ASN A 20 -6.93 22.87 11.02
N GLN A 21 -7.03 21.57 10.77
CA GLN A 21 -8.23 20.82 11.04
C GLN A 21 -8.45 20.72 12.54
N LYS A 22 -9.71 20.83 12.98
CA LYS A 22 -10.11 20.79 14.39
C LYS A 22 -11.33 19.91 14.59
N GLY A 23 -11.44 19.34 15.80
CA GLY A 23 -12.62 18.56 16.20
C GLY A 23 -12.68 17.20 15.52
N LEU A 24 -11.54 16.57 15.26
CA LEU A 24 -11.48 15.21 14.74
C LEU A 24 -12.17 14.23 15.70
N GLU A 25 -12.93 13.30 15.12
CA GLU A 25 -13.60 12.24 15.88
C GLU A 25 -12.57 11.26 16.46
N CYS A 26 -12.82 10.74 17.66
CA CYS A 26 -11.92 9.78 18.30
C CYS A 26 -12.01 8.42 17.62
N ILE A 27 -10.94 7.99 16.94
CA ILE A 27 -10.89 6.72 16.19
C ILE A 27 -10.34 5.55 17.02
N THR A 28 -10.11 5.71 18.32
CA THR A 28 -9.65 4.64 19.22
C THR A 28 -10.42 3.32 19.04
N PRO A 29 -11.77 3.30 18.90
CA PRO A 29 -12.51 2.05 18.66
C PRO A 29 -12.07 1.29 17.40
N LEU A 30 -11.58 2.00 16.38
CA LEU A 30 -11.17 1.43 15.10
C LEU A 30 -9.77 0.79 15.16
N VAL A 31 -8.98 1.11 16.18
CA VAL A 31 -7.60 0.64 16.36
C VAL A 31 -7.43 -0.09 17.70
N ASN A 32 -8.45 -0.87 18.07
CA ASN A 32 -8.50 -1.72 19.25
C ASN A 32 -8.59 -3.19 18.86
N SER A 33 -8.17 -4.06 19.79
CA SER A 33 -8.27 -5.49 19.58
C SER A 33 -9.73 -5.91 19.49
N VAL A 34 -10.01 -6.82 18.57
CA VAL A 34 -11.31 -7.46 18.43
C VAL A 34 -11.16 -8.97 18.49
N GLU A 35 -12.27 -9.66 18.73
CA GLU A 35 -12.33 -11.10 18.62
C GLU A 35 -12.54 -11.53 17.15
N GLU A 36 -11.99 -12.67 16.78
CA GLU A 36 -12.25 -13.28 15.47
C GLU A 36 -13.67 -13.86 15.41
N THR A 37 -14.24 -13.95 14.20
CA THR A 37 -15.56 -14.55 13.94
C THR A 37 -15.37 -15.70 12.95
N PRO A 38 -14.86 -16.87 13.39
CA PRO A 38 -14.43 -17.94 12.49
C PRO A 38 -15.60 -18.67 11.83
N GLU A 39 -16.75 -18.70 12.51
CA GLU A 39 -17.99 -19.20 11.94
C GLU A 39 -18.65 -18.13 11.08
N SER A 40 -19.12 -18.53 9.90
CA SER A 40 -19.80 -17.61 8.98
C SER A 40 -21.11 -17.12 9.59
N ILE A 41 -21.25 -15.80 9.71
CA ILE A 41 -22.48 -15.17 10.18
C ILE A 41 -23.23 -14.52 9.03
N ALA A 42 -24.56 -14.51 9.12
CA ALA A 42 -25.42 -13.78 8.19
C ALA A 42 -25.37 -12.28 8.49
N THR A 43 -25.50 -11.46 7.45
CA THR A 43 -25.62 -10.00 7.56
C THR A 43 -27.05 -9.55 7.25
N GLU A 44 -27.46 -8.39 7.76
CA GLU A 44 -28.72 -7.76 7.36
C GLU A 44 -28.51 -6.88 6.12
N VAL A 45 -29.16 -7.20 5.01
CA VAL A 45 -29.01 -6.46 3.74
C VAL A 45 -30.11 -5.41 3.61
N SER A 46 -29.71 -4.18 3.30
CA SER A 46 -30.62 -3.10 2.89
C SER A 46 -30.22 -2.55 1.52
N GLY A 47 -31.20 -2.04 0.77
CA GLY A 47 -31.02 -1.69 -0.65
C GLY A 47 -30.98 -2.94 -1.54
N THR A 48 -30.28 -2.86 -2.67
CA THR A 48 -30.14 -3.94 -3.66
C THR A 48 -28.67 -4.18 -3.99
N ILE A 49 -28.12 -5.30 -3.51
CA ILE A 49 -26.80 -5.78 -3.93
C ILE A 49 -26.98 -6.55 -5.26
N PRO A 50 -26.31 -6.14 -6.36
CA PRO A 50 -26.46 -6.80 -7.64
C PRO A 50 -26.18 -8.31 -7.59
N THR A 51 -27.08 -9.11 -8.16
CA THR A 51 -27.02 -10.59 -8.09
C THR A 51 -25.87 -11.19 -8.91
N TRP A 52 -25.32 -10.42 -9.85
CA TRP A 52 -24.16 -10.84 -10.65
C TRP A 52 -22.85 -10.80 -9.84
N ILE A 53 -22.81 -10.11 -8.69
CA ILE A 53 -21.64 -10.13 -7.80
C ILE A 53 -21.61 -11.49 -7.11
N ARG A 54 -20.65 -12.33 -7.53
CA ARG A 54 -20.43 -13.67 -6.99
C ARG A 54 -18.96 -13.84 -6.65
N GLY A 55 -18.66 -13.95 -5.36
CA GLY A 55 -17.28 -14.04 -4.88
C GLY A 55 -17.08 -13.59 -3.45
N ASN A 56 -15.82 -13.39 -3.09
CA ASN A 56 -15.41 -12.99 -1.76
C ASN A 56 -14.64 -11.67 -1.81
N LEU A 57 -15.10 -10.65 -1.10
CA LEU A 57 -14.24 -9.53 -0.74
C LEU A 57 -13.37 -9.99 0.44
N LEU A 58 -12.07 -10.07 0.21
CA LEU A 58 -11.07 -10.41 1.21
C LEU A 58 -10.38 -9.13 1.67
N ARG A 59 -10.23 -8.94 2.98
CA ARG A 59 -9.50 -7.81 3.56
C ARG A 59 -8.50 -8.26 4.62
N ASN A 60 -7.38 -7.55 4.71
CA ASN A 60 -6.34 -7.82 5.69
C ASN A 60 -5.98 -6.54 6.46
N GLY A 61 -5.51 -6.71 7.69
CA GLY A 61 -5.15 -5.63 8.58
C GLY A 61 -4.81 -6.10 9.99
N PRO A 62 -4.39 -5.21 10.89
CA PRO A 62 -4.12 -5.53 12.28
C PRO A 62 -5.44 -5.64 13.06
N GLY A 63 -5.63 -6.75 13.78
CA GLY A 63 -6.82 -6.97 14.62
C GLY A 63 -6.56 -7.25 16.09
N LYS A 64 -5.28 -7.37 16.50
CA LYS A 64 -4.89 -7.53 17.91
C LYS A 64 -3.68 -6.66 18.21
N PHE A 65 -3.81 -5.81 19.23
CA PHE A 65 -2.84 -4.76 19.56
C PHE A 65 -2.10 -4.99 20.90
N GLU A 66 -2.37 -6.11 21.58
CA GLU A 66 -1.71 -6.49 22.83
C GLU A 66 -1.74 -7.99 23.10
N PHE A 67 -0.79 -8.44 23.92
CA PHE A 67 -0.73 -9.76 24.55
C PHE A 67 -0.36 -9.59 26.02
N GLY A 68 -1.17 -10.15 26.93
CA GLY A 68 -1.08 -9.89 28.36
C GLY A 68 -1.06 -8.38 28.67
N ASN A 69 0.01 -7.93 29.31
CA ASN A 69 0.22 -6.51 29.65
C ASN A 69 1.12 -5.76 28.65
N GLN A 70 1.49 -6.38 27.53
CA GLN A 70 2.38 -5.78 26.53
C GLN A 70 1.58 -5.30 25.33
N HIS A 71 1.81 -4.05 24.95
CA HIS A 71 1.11 -3.40 23.85
C HIS A 71 2.06 -3.15 22.67
N TYR A 72 1.52 -3.23 21.46
CA TYR A 72 2.22 -2.79 20.27
C TYR A 72 2.30 -1.25 20.19
N ASN A 73 3.38 -0.74 19.60
CA ASN A 73 3.65 0.69 19.52
C ASN A 73 3.24 1.29 18.18
N HIS A 74 3.33 0.53 17.09
CA HIS A 74 3.03 0.99 15.75
C HIS A 74 1.82 0.26 15.16
N TRP A 75 1.06 0.94 14.30
CA TRP A 75 -0.15 0.37 13.70
C TRP A 75 0.13 -0.91 12.91
N PHE A 76 1.24 -0.92 12.16
CA PHE A 76 1.72 -2.07 11.38
C PHE A 76 2.13 -3.29 12.23
N ASP A 77 2.27 -3.15 13.55
CA ASP A 77 2.70 -4.24 14.42
C ASP A 77 1.55 -5.15 14.85
N GLY A 78 0.30 -4.70 14.75
CA GLY A 78 -0.86 -5.47 15.18
C GLY A 78 -0.98 -6.78 14.39
N MET A 79 -1.46 -7.84 15.04
CA MET A 79 -1.51 -9.17 14.43
C MET A 79 -2.55 -9.24 13.32
N ALA A 80 -2.14 -9.82 12.20
CA ALA A 80 -2.94 -9.97 11.00
C ALA A 80 -4.29 -10.67 11.28
N MET A 81 -5.37 -9.99 10.96
CA MET A 81 -6.72 -10.52 10.92
C MET A 81 -7.23 -10.49 9.48
N LEU A 82 -7.66 -11.65 9.02
CA LEU A 82 -8.24 -11.85 7.70
C LEU A 82 -9.75 -11.71 7.81
N HIS A 83 -10.36 -11.00 6.87
CA HIS A 83 -11.81 -10.79 6.80
C HIS A 83 -12.34 -11.25 5.45
N GLN A 84 -13.52 -11.85 5.45
CA GLN A 84 -14.21 -12.25 4.23
C GLN A 84 -15.66 -11.77 4.28
N PHE A 85 -16.07 -11.11 3.19
CA PHE A 85 -17.48 -10.89 2.87
C PHE A 85 -17.80 -11.72 1.63
N LYS A 86 -18.49 -12.85 1.84
CA LYS A 86 -18.92 -13.72 0.75
C LYS A 86 -20.25 -13.22 0.21
N ILE A 87 -20.32 -12.95 -1.08
CA ILE A 87 -21.46 -12.36 -1.78
C ILE A 87 -21.97 -13.37 -2.79
N VAL A 88 -23.23 -13.78 -2.65
CA VAL A 88 -23.90 -14.74 -3.53
C VAL A 88 -25.36 -14.36 -3.65
N ASP A 89 -25.84 -14.12 -4.88
CA ASP A 89 -27.25 -13.85 -5.19
C ASP A 89 -27.85 -12.71 -4.33
N GLY A 90 -27.08 -11.63 -4.18
CA GLY A 90 -27.46 -10.44 -3.40
C GLY A 90 -27.42 -10.62 -1.87
N LYS A 91 -27.03 -11.80 -1.38
CA LYS A 91 -26.84 -12.06 0.05
C LYS A 91 -25.36 -11.97 0.41
N VAL A 92 -25.10 -11.55 1.65
CA VAL A 92 -23.75 -11.44 2.19
C VAL A 92 -23.63 -12.26 3.48
N THR A 93 -22.49 -12.92 3.64
CA THR A 93 -22.07 -13.50 4.93
C THR A 93 -20.69 -13.00 5.29
N TYR A 94 -20.43 -12.86 6.58
CA TYR A 94 -19.15 -12.39 7.10
C TYR A 94 -18.44 -13.47 7.93
N ARG A 95 -17.12 -13.49 7.87
CA ARG A 95 -16.24 -14.19 8.81
C ARG A 95 -14.92 -13.47 8.95
N SER A 96 -14.21 -13.72 10.05
CA SER A 96 -12.83 -13.31 10.25
C SER A 96 -12.03 -14.33 11.04
N CYS A 97 -10.74 -14.43 10.74
CA CYS A 97 -9.78 -15.30 11.42
C CYS A 97 -8.46 -14.56 11.60
N PHE A 98 -7.81 -14.68 12.76
CA PHE A 98 -6.41 -14.30 12.86
C PHE A 98 -5.55 -15.24 12.03
N LEU A 99 -4.59 -14.67 11.29
CA LEU A 99 -3.56 -15.43 10.62
C LEU A 99 -2.79 -16.26 11.66
N ARG A 100 -2.71 -17.58 11.45
CA ARG A 100 -1.97 -18.49 12.33
C ARG A 100 -0.47 -18.47 12.03
N SER A 101 0.11 -17.28 12.01
CA SER A 101 1.56 -17.05 11.83
C SER A 101 2.37 -17.57 13.02
N ASP A 102 3.67 -17.75 12.84
CA ASP A 102 4.55 -18.14 13.94
C ASP A 102 4.59 -17.04 15.02
N ALA A 103 4.58 -15.77 14.60
CA ALA A 103 4.46 -14.63 15.51
C ALA A 103 3.19 -14.71 16.36
N TYR A 104 2.02 -14.90 15.74
CA TYR A 104 0.75 -15.00 16.45
C TYR A 104 0.73 -16.19 17.43
N LYS A 105 1.14 -17.38 16.98
CA LYS A 105 1.19 -18.60 17.81
C LYS A 105 2.10 -18.41 19.03
N LYS A 106 3.35 -17.97 18.81
CA LYS A 106 4.32 -17.75 19.90
C LYS A 106 3.83 -16.72 20.91
N ASN A 107 3.19 -15.64 20.44
CA ASN A 107 2.68 -14.59 21.30
C ASN A 107 1.46 -15.06 22.12
N SER A 108 0.53 -15.78 21.49
CA SER A 108 -0.65 -16.37 22.15
C SER A 108 -0.29 -17.43 23.19
N GLU A 109 0.65 -18.34 22.87
CA GLU A 109 1.09 -19.40 23.80
C GLU A 109 1.71 -18.87 25.09
N ARG A 110 2.34 -17.69 25.03
CA ARG A 110 3.05 -17.08 26.15
C ARG A 110 2.33 -15.90 26.78
N ASP A 111 1.20 -15.48 26.20
CA ASP A 111 0.44 -14.27 26.52
C ASP A 111 1.34 -13.03 26.68
N ARG A 112 2.29 -12.86 25.75
CA ARG A 112 3.22 -11.71 25.68
C ARG A 112 3.85 -11.59 24.29
N ILE A 113 4.41 -10.42 23.97
CA ILE A 113 5.09 -10.18 22.69
C ILE A 113 6.46 -10.88 22.71
N MET A 114 6.56 -11.98 21.96
CA MET A 114 7.75 -12.82 21.82
C MET A 114 8.55 -12.52 20.54
N VAL A 115 7.88 -12.00 19.51
CA VAL A 115 8.49 -11.63 18.22
C VAL A 115 8.52 -10.10 18.10
N SER A 116 9.68 -9.56 17.74
CA SER A 116 9.79 -8.12 17.46
C SER A 116 9.13 -7.81 16.13
N GLU A 117 8.37 -6.71 16.10
CA GLU A 117 7.71 -6.19 14.91
C GLU A 117 8.40 -4.89 14.45
N PHE A 118 7.81 -4.16 13.50
CA PHE A 118 8.38 -2.96 12.92
C PHE A 118 8.66 -1.86 13.97
N GLY A 119 7.67 -1.54 14.79
CA GLY A 119 7.72 -0.51 15.84
C GLY A 119 7.90 -1.02 17.27
N THR A 120 7.84 -2.33 17.49
CA THR A 120 7.89 -2.93 18.83
C THR A 120 8.99 -3.96 18.97
N VAL A 121 9.81 -3.81 20.01
CA VAL A 121 10.85 -4.78 20.36
C VAL A 121 10.29 -5.78 21.36
N ALA A 122 10.39 -7.07 21.06
CA ALA A 122 10.09 -8.13 22.02
C ALA A 122 11.10 -8.09 23.18
N MET A 123 10.59 -8.10 24.41
CA MET A 123 11.44 -8.08 25.60
C MET A 123 12.02 -9.48 25.84
N PRO A 124 13.29 -9.60 26.29
CA PRO A 124 13.89 -10.90 26.61
C PRO A 124 13.03 -11.70 27.59
N ASP A 125 12.92 -13.01 27.35
CA ASP A 125 12.11 -13.92 28.17
C ASP A 125 12.53 -13.85 29.66
N PRO A 126 11.63 -13.43 30.57
CA PRO A 126 11.94 -13.32 32.00
C PRO A 126 12.18 -14.69 32.64
N CYS A 127 11.68 -15.79 32.04
CA CYS A 127 11.92 -17.16 32.50
C CYS A 127 13.32 -17.65 32.14
N LYS A 128 14.06 -16.96 31.25
CA LYS A 128 15.48 -17.25 31.01
C LYS A 128 16.33 -16.66 32.14
N ASN A 129 17.32 -17.41 32.63
CA ASN A 129 18.29 -16.87 33.60
C ASN A 129 19.07 -15.68 33.01
N PHE A 130 19.63 -14.82 33.87
CA PHE A 130 20.31 -13.56 33.48
C PHE A 130 21.32 -13.72 32.32
N PHE A 131 22.11 -14.80 32.34
CA PHE A 131 23.08 -15.10 31.28
C PHE A 131 22.42 -15.43 29.93
N LEU A 132 21.34 -16.22 29.93
CA LEU A 132 20.56 -16.53 28.73
C LEU A 132 19.78 -15.32 28.21
N ARG A 133 19.34 -14.41 29.11
CA ARG A 133 18.74 -13.13 28.73
C ARG A 133 19.75 -12.22 28.05
N PHE A 134 20.98 -12.16 28.54
CA PHE A 134 22.07 -11.42 27.90
C PHE A 134 22.39 -12.01 26.51
N LEU A 135 22.58 -13.32 26.40
CA LEU A 135 22.85 -14.00 25.13
C LEU A 135 21.73 -13.82 24.10
N SER A 136 20.46 -13.80 24.53
CA SER A 136 19.33 -13.62 23.61
C SER A 136 19.34 -12.28 22.86
N ARG A 137 20.07 -11.26 23.35
CA ARG A 137 20.25 -9.98 22.65
C ARG A 137 21.18 -10.10 21.43
N PHE A 138 22.02 -11.14 21.39
CA PHE A 138 22.98 -11.41 20.31
C PHE A 138 22.47 -12.43 19.29
N GLU A 139 21.33 -13.09 19.53
CA GLU A 139 20.62 -13.86 18.49
C GLU A 139 20.20 -12.93 17.34
N MET A 140 20.44 -13.36 16.10
CA MET A 140 20.01 -12.61 14.91
C MET A 140 18.50 -12.34 14.96
N ILE A 141 18.10 -11.20 14.40
CA ILE A 141 16.68 -10.83 14.28
C ILE A 141 16.06 -11.78 13.26
N GLU A 142 15.20 -12.68 13.71
CA GLU A 142 14.29 -13.39 12.83
C GLU A 142 13.27 -12.40 12.26
N ALA A 143 13.08 -12.41 10.95
CA ALA A 143 12.05 -11.60 10.33
C ALA A 143 10.66 -12.07 10.80
N THR A 144 9.78 -11.12 11.07
CA THR A 144 8.38 -11.41 11.39
C THR A 144 7.67 -12.05 10.20
N ASP A 145 6.73 -12.94 10.48
CA ASP A 145 5.78 -13.48 9.52
C ASP A 145 4.34 -13.00 9.80
N ASN A 146 4.20 -11.90 10.55
CA ASN A 146 2.95 -11.18 10.71
C ASN A 146 2.53 -10.51 9.38
N ALA A 147 1.90 -11.29 8.50
CA ALA A 147 1.49 -10.87 7.17
C ALA A 147 0.16 -10.10 7.22
N SER A 148 0.18 -8.87 7.78
CA SER A 148 -1.00 -8.04 8.06
C SER A 148 -1.37 -7.04 6.95
N VAL A 149 -0.62 -6.97 5.84
CA VAL A 149 -0.74 -5.87 4.88
C VAL A 149 -1.76 -6.18 3.78
N SER A 150 -1.52 -7.21 2.97
CA SER A 150 -2.30 -7.43 1.74
C SER A 150 -2.54 -8.90 1.43
N PHE A 151 -3.60 -9.15 0.65
CA PHE A 151 -3.76 -10.39 -0.10
C PHE A 151 -3.04 -10.25 -1.45
N VAL A 152 -2.15 -11.19 -1.76
CA VAL A 152 -1.36 -11.20 -2.99
C VAL A 152 -1.58 -12.50 -3.74
N LYS A 153 -1.42 -12.48 -5.06
CA LYS A 153 -1.64 -13.64 -5.93
C LYS A 153 -0.37 -14.05 -6.64
N TYR A 154 0.00 -15.31 -6.52
CA TYR A 154 1.08 -15.92 -7.31
C TYR A 154 0.59 -17.25 -7.85
N LYS A 155 0.81 -17.50 -9.15
CA LYS A 155 0.43 -18.77 -9.79
C LYS A 155 -1.03 -19.19 -9.56
N GLY A 156 -1.94 -18.22 -9.44
CA GLY A 156 -3.35 -18.49 -9.17
C GLY A 156 -3.74 -18.62 -7.69
N ASP A 157 -2.79 -18.84 -6.78
CA ASP A 157 -3.07 -18.99 -5.34
C ASP A 157 -3.06 -17.66 -4.60
N TYR A 158 -3.83 -17.61 -3.51
CA TYR A 158 -3.85 -16.49 -2.58
C TYR A 158 -2.83 -16.68 -1.46
N TYR A 159 -2.10 -15.61 -1.19
CA TYR A 159 -1.21 -15.49 -0.06
C TYR A 159 -1.54 -14.20 0.68
N VAL A 160 -1.17 -14.14 1.95
CA VAL A 160 -1.12 -12.87 2.68
C VAL A 160 0.33 -12.50 2.91
N SER A 161 0.62 -11.20 2.74
CA SER A 161 1.98 -10.67 2.80
C SER A 161 2.08 -9.51 3.79
N THR A 162 3.26 -9.38 4.36
CA THR A 162 3.83 -8.13 4.87
C THR A 162 5.02 -7.77 3.98
N GLU A 163 5.98 -6.98 4.47
CA GLU A 163 7.16 -6.55 3.71
C GLU A 163 8.44 -7.31 4.08
N THR A 164 8.33 -8.54 4.59
CA THR A 164 9.47 -9.42 4.90
C THR A 164 9.65 -10.49 3.82
N ASN A 165 10.56 -11.45 4.04
CA ASN A 165 10.69 -12.63 3.19
C ASN A 165 9.57 -13.67 3.41
N PHE A 166 8.73 -13.51 4.43
CA PHE A 166 7.69 -14.49 4.76
C PHE A 166 6.31 -14.05 4.28
N MET A 167 5.61 -15.00 3.66
CA MET A 167 4.18 -14.90 3.35
C MET A 167 3.50 -16.21 3.75
N HIS A 168 2.17 -16.21 3.84
CA HIS A 168 1.39 -17.41 4.14
C HIS A 168 0.38 -17.66 3.05
N LYS A 169 0.36 -18.88 2.51
CA LYS A 169 -0.73 -19.33 1.62
C LYS A 169 -2.01 -19.40 2.45
N VAL A 170 -3.11 -18.94 1.90
CA VAL A 170 -4.42 -18.95 2.56
C VAL A 170 -5.49 -19.44 1.61
N ASP A 171 -6.49 -20.13 2.16
CA ASP A 171 -7.70 -20.47 1.41
C ASP A 171 -8.66 -19.26 1.40
N PRO A 172 -8.97 -18.66 0.22
CA PRO A 172 -9.88 -17.53 0.14
C PRO A 172 -11.34 -17.86 0.49
N GLU A 173 -11.73 -19.14 0.56
CA GLU A 173 -13.10 -19.56 0.94
C GLU A 173 -13.24 -19.76 2.46
N SER A 174 -12.25 -20.33 3.13
CA SER A 174 -12.33 -20.60 4.57
C SER A 174 -11.58 -19.61 5.46
N LEU A 175 -10.62 -18.86 4.89
CA LEU A 175 -9.57 -18.09 5.59
C LEU A 175 -8.57 -18.97 6.36
N GLU A 176 -8.50 -20.27 6.07
CA GLU A 176 -7.53 -21.16 6.69
C GLU A 176 -6.10 -20.75 6.35
N THR A 177 -5.25 -20.67 7.38
CA THR A 177 -3.81 -20.46 7.21
C THR A 177 -3.16 -21.78 6.81
N MET A 178 -2.60 -21.83 5.60
CA MET A 178 -1.97 -23.03 5.05
C MET A 178 -0.45 -22.97 5.26
N ASN A 179 0.33 -22.99 4.17
CA ASN A 179 1.78 -23.09 4.21
C ASN A 179 2.45 -21.72 4.36
N LYS A 180 3.43 -21.64 5.25
CA LYS A 180 4.39 -20.54 5.30
C LYS A 180 5.37 -20.65 4.12
N VAL A 181 5.49 -19.59 3.35
CA VAL A 181 6.39 -19.49 2.20
C VAL A 181 7.48 -18.49 2.51
N ASP A 182 8.71 -18.83 2.14
CA ASP A 182 9.91 -18.04 2.37
C ASP A 182 10.57 -17.72 1.03
N TRP A 183 10.53 -16.45 0.63
CA TRP A 183 11.12 -15.96 -0.63
C TRP A 183 12.58 -16.40 -0.80
N THR A 184 13.36 -16.47 0.28
CA THR A 184 14.79 -16.77 0.24
C THR A 184 15.09 -18.19 -0.26
N LYS A 185 14.11 -19.09 -0.22
CA LYS A 185 14.23 -20.47 -0.74
C LYS A 185 14.12 -20.54 -2.27
N PHE A 186 13.58 -19.51 -2.91
CA PHE A 186 13.28 -19.52 -4.34
C PHE A 186 14.08 -18.47 -5.11
N VAL A 187 14.33 -17.32 -4.50
CA VAL A 187 15.03 -16.20 -5.13
C VAL A 187 15.86 -15.45 -4.09
N ALA A 188 17.01 -14.91 -4.50
CA ALA A 188 17.98 -14.28 -3.61
C ALA A 188 17.53 -12.88 -3.15
N VAL A 189 16.45 -12.80 -2.37
CA VAL A 189 15.90 -11.59 -1.75
C VAL A 189 15.61 -11.83 -0.27
N ASN A 190 15.78 -10.80 0.55
CA ASN A 190 15.54 -10.79 1.99
C ASN A 190 14.19 -10.18 2.37
N MET A 191 13.57 -9.41 1.49
CA MET A 191 12.29 -8.73 1.68
C MET A 191 11.60 -8.64 0.31
N ALA A 192 10.28 -8.65 0.28
CA ALA A 192 9.49 -8.37 -0.92
C ALA A 192 8.29 -7.48 -0.56
N THR A 193 7.81 -6.65 -1.48
CA THR A 193 6.66 -5.78 -1.19
C THR A 193 5.36 -6.58 -1.09
N ALA A 194 4.35 -5.98 -0.45
CA ALA A 194 2.98 -6.51 -0.40
C ALA A 194 2.12 -6.11 -1.62
N HIS A 195 2.72 -5.50 -2.65
CA HIS A 195 2.05 -4.93 -3.83
C HIS A 195 2.63 -5.47 -5.14
N PRO A 196 2.55 -6.78 -5.41
CA PRO A 196 2.95 -7.31 -6.71
C PRO A 196 2.01 -6.84 -7.82
N HIS A 197 2.57 -6.66 -9.01
CA HIS A 197 1.80 -6.49 -10.23
C HIS A 197 1.65 -7.81 -10.97
N THR A 198 0.60 -7.95 -11.77
CA THR A 198 0.35 -9.16 -12.56
C THR A 198 0.02 -8.80 -14.01
N ASP A 199 0.67 -9.46 -14.97
CA ASP A 199 0.33 -9.41 -16.39
C ASP A 199 -0.94 -10.26 -16.67
N PRO A 200 -1.66 -10.03 -17.78
CA PRO A 200 -2.89 -10.77 -18.10
C PRO A 200 -2.74 -12.30 -18.20
N ASP A 201 -1.52 -12.80 -18.48
CA ASP A 201 -1.22 -14.23 -18.51
C ASP A 201 -1.03 -14.85 -17.11
N GLY A 202 -1.11 -14.05 -16.04
CA GLY A 202 -0.89 -14.44 -14.66
C GLY A 202 0.57 -14.34 -14.18
N THR A 203 1.49 -13.85 -15.02
CA THR A 203 2.89 -13.64 -14.64
C THR A 203 2.94 -12.50 -13.63
N ALA A 204 3.52 -12.75 -12.46
CA ALA A 204 3.61 -11.75 -11.41
C ALA A 204 5.00 -11.10 -11.36
N PHE A 205 5.02 -9.80 -11.11
CA PHE A 205 6.20 -9.02 -10.84
C PHE A 205 6.13 -8.50 -9.41
N ASN A 206 7.25 -8.49 -8.71
CA ASN A 206 7.36 -7.85 -7.40
C ASN A 206 8.75 -7.21 -7.27
N MET A 207 8.92 -6.36 -6.27
CA MET A 207 10.22 -5.83 -5.90
C MET A 207 10.64 -6.34 -4.53
N GLY A 208 11.94 -6.53 -4.35
CA GLY A 208 12.52 -6.99 -3.10
C GLY A 208 13.99 -6.63 -2.93
N ASN A 209 14.44 -6.54 -1.69
CA ASN A 209 15.82 -6.17 -1.39
C ASN A 209 16.68 -7.41 -1.19
N SER A 210 17.96 -7.34 -1.56
CA SER A 210 18.96 -8.29 -1.12
C SER A 210 20.09 -7.59 -0.38
N TYR A 211 20.56 -8.21 0.70
CA TYR A 211 21.60 -7.69 1.57
C TYR A 211 22.75 -8.69 1.62
N GLY A 212 23.90 -8.30 1.08
CA GLY A 212 25.09 -9.14 1.07
C GLY A 212 26.34 -8.38 1.53
N THR A 213 27.48 -9.06 1.48
CA THR A 213 28.79 -8.46 1.80
C THR A 213 29.15 -7.26 0.94
N LYS A 214 28.54 -7.15 -0.25
CA LYS A 214 28.73 -6.03 -1.19
C LYS A 214 27.71 -4.89 -0.99
N GLY A 215 26.88 -4.95 0.05
CA GLY A 215 25.83 -3.99 0.38
C GLY A 215 24.44 -4.40 -0.12
N ALA A 216 23.49 -3.46 -0.06
CA ALA A 216 22.12 -3.66 -0.52
C ALA A 216 21.97 -3.58 -2.05
N LEU A 217 21.00 -4.32 -2.59
CA LEU A 217 20.49 -4.22 -3.95
C LEU A 217 18.97 -4.20 -3.94
N TYR A 218 18.37 -3.44 -4.86
CA TYR A 218 16.94 -3.54 -5.17
C TYR A 218 16.77 -4.54 -6.31
N ASN A 219 15.87 -5.50 -6.19
CA ASN A 219 15.67 -6.56 -7.18
C ASN A 219 14.25 -6.51 -7.71
N ILE A 220 14.11 -6.55 -9.03
CA ILE A 220 12.84 -6.81 -9.68
C ILE A 220 12.73 -8.32 -9.84
N ILE A 221 11.71 -8.90 -9.24
CA ILE A 221 11.43 -10.32 -9.19
C ILE A 221 10.33 -10.63 -10.20
N LYS A 222 10.50 -11.70 -10.97
CA LYS A 222 9.50 -12.24 -11.89
C LYS A 222 9.12 -13.65 -11.45
N VAL A 223 7.84 -13.89 -11.25
CA VAL A 223 7.26 -15.20 -10.91
C VAL A 223 6.43 -15.67 -12.11
N PRO A 224 6.72 -16.85 -12.69
CA PRO A 224 5.96 -17.36 -13.83
C PRO A 224 4.51 -17.68 -13.43
N SER A 225 3.58 -17.62 -14.39
CA SER A 225 2.15 -17.88 -14.15
C SER A 225 1.83 -19.36 -13.95
N THR A 226 2.60 -20.26 -14.56
CA THR A 226 2.30 -21.68 -14.62
C THR A 226 2.77 -22.45 -13.40
N LYS A 227 1.99 -23.46 -13.03
CA LYS A 227 2.35 -24.49 -12.05
C LYS A 227 2.62 -25.80 -12.75
N ASN A 228 3.70 -26.49 -12.37
CA ASN A 228 3.91 -27.87 -12.80
C ASN A 228 3.16 -28.87 -11.91
N ASN A 229 2.86 -28.50 -10.66
CA ASN A 229 2.02 -29.29 -9.76
C ASN A 229 1.23 -28.38 -8.79
N PRO A 230 0.15 -28.88 -8.15
CA PRO A 230 -0.73 -28.06 -7.30
C PRO A 230 -0.06 -27.45 -6.06
N ASP A 231 1.03 -28.05 -5.57
CA ASP A 231 1.73 -27.64 -4.35
C ASP A 231 2.81 -26.58 -4.61
N GLU A 232 3.14 -26.32 -5.88
CA GLU A 232 4.06 -25.24 -6.24
C GLU A 232 3.55 -23.90 -5.72
N THR A 233 4.50 -23.13 -5.19
CA THR A 233 4.33 -21.78 -4.70
C THR A 233 5.09 -20.81 -5.61
N LEU A 234 6.39 -20.61 -5.35
CA LEU A 234 7.24 -19.65 -6.03
C LEU A 234 8.30 -20.30 -6.93
N GLU A 235 8.20 -21.61 -7.19
CA GLU A 235 9.14 -22.33 -8.07
C GLU A 235 9.23 -21.64 -9.44
N GLY A 236 10.46 -21.37 -9.88
CA GLY A 236 10.73 -20.63 -11.12
C GLY A 236 10.78 -19.11 -10.96
N ALA A 237 10.56 -18.57 -9.75
CA ALA A 237 10.82 -17.17 -9.45
C ALA A 237 12.29 -16.82 -9.74
N LYS A 238 12.53 -15.65 -10.33
CA LYS A 238 13.88 -15.18 -10.68
C LYS A 238 14.03 -13.69 -10.47
N VAL A 239 15.26 -13.26 -10.18
CA VAL A 239 15.64 -11.85 -10.28
C VAL A 239 15.77 -11.52 -11.77
N LEU A 240 14.92 -10.62 -12.26
CA LEU A 240 14.96 -10.08 -13.60
C LEU A 240 16.06 -9.02 -13.74
N CYS A 241 16.17 -8.14 -12.74
CA CYS A 241 17.08 -7.01 -12.74
C CYS A 241 17.48 -6.67 -11.30
N SER A 242 18.72 -6.21 -11.10
CA SER A 242 19.18 -5.66 -9.82
C SER A 242 19.66 -4.22 -10.03
N ILE A 243 19.11 -3.30 -9.25
CA ILE A 243 19.46 -1.88 -9.24
C ILE A 243 20.33 -1.62 -7.99
N ILE A 244 21.41 -0.86 -8.17
CA ILE A 244 22.35 -0.55 -7.11
C ILE A 244 21.94 0.76 -6.43
N PRO A 245 21.69 0.77 -5.11
CA PRO A 245 21.48 2.00 -4.35
C PRO A 245 22.67 2.94 -4.42
N ALA A 246 22.42 4.25 -4.45
CA ALA A 246 23.48 5.26 -4.36
C ALA A 246 24.30 5.12 -3.05
N ASP A 247 23.63 4.86 -1.93
CA ASP A 247 24.25 4.47 -0.65
C ASP A 247 23.80 3.05 -0.31
N LYS A 248 24.69 2.08 -0.50
CA LYS A 248 24.41 0.66 -0.26
C LYS A 248 24.20 0.29 1.22
N SER A 249 24.62 1.17 2.13
CA SER A 249 24.41 1.01 3.58
C SER A 249 23.12 1.66 4.05
N ARG A 250 22.54 2.53 3.21
CA ARG A 250 21.30 3.26 3.45
C ARG A 250 20.38 3.21 2.21
N PRO A 251 19.90 2.02 1.81
CA PRO A 251 18.95 1.90 0.72
C PRO A 251 17.64 2.64 1.04
N SER A 252 16.89 2.97 0.00
CA SER A 252 15.56 3.53 0.08
C SER A 252 14.56 2.48 0.58
N TYR A 253 13.65 2.92 1.45
CA TYR A 253 12.39 2.24 1.72
C TYR A 253 11.41 2.54 0.58
N TYR A 254 10.75 1.52 0.06
CA TYR A 254 9.70 1.63 -0.93
C TYR A 254 8.61 0.60 -0.61
N HIS A 255 7.37 0.98 -0.81
CA HIS A 255 6.19 0.18 -0.46
C HIS A 255 5.59 -0.54 -1.67
N SER A 256 5.69 0.09 -2.85
CA SER A 256 5.18 -0.43 -4.12
C SER A 256 6.04 0.10 -5.28
N PHE A 257 5.75 -0.37 -6.48
CA PHE A 257 6.40 0.05 -7.72
C PHE A 257 5.38 0.14 -8.86
N ALA A 258 5.68 0.89 -9.93
CA ALA A 258 4.79 1.00 -11.08
C ALA A 258 5.17 0.01 -12.19
N MET A 259 4.19 -0.40 -13.00
CA MET A 259 4.38 -1.29 -14.13
C MET A 259 3.59 -0.81 -15.34
N THR A 260 4.22 -0.85 -16.51
CA THR A 260 3.61 -0.61 -17.83
C THR A 260 3.62 -1.90 -18.66
N GLU A 261 3.21 -1.81 -19.93
CA GLU A 261 3.23 -2.96 -20.83
C GLU A 261 4.65 -3.47 -21.07
N ASN A 262 5.66 -2.58 -21.07
CA ASN A 262 7.04 -2.94 -21.37
C ASN A 262 8.03 -2.63 -20.24
N TYR A 263 7.65 -1.85 -19.23
CA TYR A 263 8.57 -1.38 -18.21
C TYR A 263 8.10 -1.63 -16.79
N VAL A 264 9.08 -1.77 -15.91
CA VAL A 264 8.93 -1.57 -14.47
C VAL A 264 9.55 -0.22 -14.11
N VAL A 265 8.85 0.57 -13.31
CA VAL A 265 9.32 1.85 -12.79
C VAL A 265 9.55 1.71 -11.28
N PHE A 266 10.81 1.76 -10.86
CA PHE A 266 11.18 1.78 -9.44
C PHE A 266 11.36 3.22 -8.96
N ILE A 267 10.69 3.57 -7.87
CA ILE A 267 10.76 4.90 -7.25
C ILE A 267 11.74 4.84 -6.07
N GLU A 268 12.97 5.29 -6.28
CA GLU A 268 13.95 5.45 -5.21
C GLU A 268 13.70 6.77 -4.47
N GLN A 269 12.84 6.73 -3.46
CA GLN A 269 12.46 7.87 -2.63
C GLN A 269 13.45 8.13 -1.48
N PRO A 270 13.48 9.34 -0.90
CA PRO A 270 14.44 9.69 0.14
C PRO A 270 13.97 9.32 1.56
N ILE A 271 13.22 8.22 1.69
CA ILE A 271 13.04 7.51 2.96
C ILE A 271 14.14 6.45 3.02
N LYS A 272 15.13 6.62 3.90
CA LYS A 272 16.33 5.79 3.98
C LYS A 272 16.26 4.81 5.14
N MET A 273 16.78 3.61 4.92
CA MET A 273 16.92 2.54 5.92
C MET A 273 18.37 2.37 6.33
N ASP A 274 18.75 2.84 7.52
CA ASP A 274 20.09 2.66 8.07
C ASP A 274 20.29 1.20 8.53
N LEU A 275 20.90 0.40 7.65
CA LEU A 275 21.03 -1.05 7.86
C LEU A 275 21.81 -1.39 9.12
N LEU A 276 22.84 -0.61 9.47
CA LEU A 276 23.61 -0.83 10.69
C LEU A 276 22.73 -0.61 11.93
N LYS A 277 21.91 0.44 11.95
CA LYS A 277 20.95 0.67 13.05
C LYS A 277 19.91 -0.44 13.13
N ILE A 278 19.41 -0.94 12.00
CA ILE A 278 18.43 -2.02 11.93
C ILE A 278 19.02 -3.33 12.45
N ILE A 279 20.18 -3.74 11.95
CA ILE A 279 20.85 -4.99 12.34
C ILE A 279 21.23 -4.97 13.84
N THR A 280 21.63 -3.81 14.37
CA THR A 280 21.99 -3.64 15.80
C THR A 280 20.80 -3.29 16.69
N SER A 281 19.58 -3.27 16.18
CA SER A 281 18.39 -2.77 16.89
C SER A 281 18.08 -3.56 18.18
N LYS A 282 18.09 -4.90 18.12
CA LYS A 282 17.87 -5.79 19.29
C LYS A 282 18.94 -5.60 20.36
N LEU A 283 20.22 -5.47 19.97
CA LEU A 283 21.33 -5.17 20.89
C LEU A 283 21.13 -3.84 21.61
N ARG A 284 20.63 -2.84 20.89
CA ARG A 284 20.36 -1.48 21.41
C ARG A 284 19.01 -1.35 22.12
N GLY A 285 18.18 -2.40 22.12
CA GLY A 285 16.81 -2.34 22.64
C GLY A 285 15.94 -1.30 21.93
N LYS A 286 16.16 -1.10 20.62
CA LYS A 286 15.43 -0.13 19.79
C LYS A 286 14.62 -0.86 18.71
N ALA A 287 13.50 -0.28 18.30
CA ALA A 287 12.66 -0.84 17.22
C ALA A 287 13.33 -0.68 15.85
N ILE A 288 12.93 -1.52 14.89
CA ILE A 288 13.42 -1.46 13.50
C ILE A 288 13.08 -0.10 12.86
N SER A 289 11.90 0.43 13.15
CA SER A 289 11.43 1.74 12.67
C SER A 289 12.37 2.91 12.99
N GLN A 290 13.21 2.82 14.03
CA GLN A 290 14.19 3.86 14.35
C GLN A 290 15.39 3.90 13.39
N GLY A 291 15.54 2.89 12.54
CA GLY A 291 16.47 2.87 11.43
C GLY A 291 15.93 3.55 10.16
N VAL A 292 14.64 3.87 10.11
CA VAL A 292 13.99 4.48 8.94
C VAL A 292 13.85 5.98 9.13
N TYR A 293 14.30 6.78 8.17
CA TYR A 293 14.23 8.24 8.27
C TYR A 293 14.11 8.93 6.91
N TRP A 294 13.50 10.11 6.89
CA TRP A 294 13.39 10.97 5.72
C TRP A 294 14.61 11.89 5.57
N ASP A 295 15.17 11.99 4.36
CA ASP A 295 16.27 12.89 4.02
C ASP A 295 15.88 13.88 2.90
N PRO A 296 15.39 15.09 3.23
CA PRO A 296 14.88 16.05 2.25
C PRO A 296 15.96 16.63 1.33
N LYS A 297 17.24 16.31 1.54
CA LYS A 297 18.34 16.79 0.68
C LYS A 297 18.56 15.92 -0.54
N LEU A 298 17.93 14.75 -0.59
CA LEU A 298 18.04 13.80 -1.69
C LEU A 298 16.83 13.93 -2.61
N ASP A 299 17.10 13.96 -3.91
CA ASP A 299 16.05 13.86 -4.92
C ASP A 299 15.39 12.48 -4.91
N THR A 300 14.16 12.42 -5.41
CA THR A 300 13.54 11.14 -5.76
C THR A 300 13.97 10.75 -7.17
N VAL A 301 14.38 9.50 -7.35
CA VAL A 301 14.87 9.00 -8.64
C VAL A 301 13.94 7.90 -9.16
N PHE A 302 13.46 8.02 -10.39
CA PHE A 302 12.74 6.96 -11.08
C PHE A 302 13.69 6.17 -11.96
N HIS A 303 13.79 4.88 -11.69
CA HIS A 303 14.56 3.92 -12.46
C HIS A 303 13.62 3.16 -13.39
N LEU A 304 13.87 3.26 -14.69
CA LEU A 304 13.07 2.56 -15.70
C LEU A 304 13.80 1.28 -16.12
N VAL A 305 13.11 0.14 -16.09
CA VAL A 305 13.66 -1.17 -16.45
C VAL A 305 12.76 -1.85 -17.47
N ASP A 306 13.32 -2.25 -18.60
CA ASP A 306 12.63 -3.09 -19.58
C ASP A 306 12.25 -4.43 -18.91
N LYS A 307 10.96 -4.71 -18.81
CA LYS A 307 10.44 -5.86 -18.06
C LYS A 307 10.63 -7.19 -18.80
N HIS A 308 10.94 -7.14 -20.10
CA HIS A 308 11.18 -8.32 -20.93
C HIS A 308 12.64 -8.74 -20.87
N THR A 309 13.56 -7.77 -20.94
CA THR A 309 15.01 -8.05 -20.99
C THR A 309 15.72 -7.84 -19.65
N GLY A 310 15.08 -7.16 -18.69
CA GLY A 310 15.70 -6.75 -17.43
C GLY A 310 16.73 -5.63 -17.58
N LYS A 311 16.77 -4.95 -18.74
CA LYS A 311 17.76 -3.90 -19.01
C LYS A 311 17.27 -2.59 -18.42
N THR A 312 18.08 -1.99 -17.54
CA THR A 312 17.84 -0.65 -17.01
C THR A 312 18.11 0.41 -18.08
N SER A 313 17.24 1.42 -18.17
CA SER A 313 17.49 2.62 -18.95
C SER A 313 18.79 3.29 -18.48
N SER A 314 19.58 3.84 -19.41
CA SER A 314 20.73 4.66 -19.03
C SER A 314 20.28 6.00 -18.43
N THR A 315 19.11 6.48 -18.83
CA THR A 315 18.54 7.74 -18.34
C THR A 315 17.95 7.57 -16.94
N LYS A 316 18.37 8.44 -16.02
CA LYS A 316 17.76 8.60 -14.71
C LYS A 316 16.81 9.78 -14.71
N PHE A 317 15.62 9.57 -14.18
CA PHE A 317 14.62 10.62 -14.04
C PHE A 317 14.62 11.11 -12.60
N HIS A 318 14.84 12.39 -12.40
CA HIS A 318 14.94 13.03 -11.09
C HIS A 318 13.71 13.91 -10.85
N THR A 319 13.23 13.94 -9.62
CA THR A 319 12.28 14.96 -9.16
C THR A 319 12.65 15.40 -7.75
N LYS A 320 12.11 16.55 -7.34
CA LYS A 320 12.20 17.04 -5.96
C LYS A 320 11.81 15.94 -4.96
N PRO A 321 12.35 15.98 -3.73
CA PRO A 321 12.02 15.02 -2.68
C PRO A 321 10.50 14.89 -2.52
N LEU A 322 9.99 13.67 -2.67
CA LEU A 322 8.62 13.28 -2.34
C LEU A 322 8.62 11.89 -1.72
N SER A 323 7.54 11.54 -1.02
CA SER A 323 7.30 10.15 -0.63
C SER A 323 6.03 9.61 -1.27
N VAL A 324 6.01 8.31 -1.46
CA VAL A 324 4.90 7.55 -2.05
C VAL A 324 4.79 6.20 -1.33
N PHE A 325 3.57 5.87 -0.92
CA PHE A 325 3.23 4.50 -0.56
C PHE A 325 2.66 3.77 -1.76
N HIS A 326 1.71 4.36 -2.49
CA HIS A 326 0.99 3.68 -3.56
C HIS A 326 1.09 4.41 -4.91
N GLN A 327 1.40 3.65 -5.96
CA GLN A 327 1.13 4.09 -7.33
C GLN A 327 -0.34 3.83 -7.68
N ILE A 328 -0.90 4.69 -8.53
CA ILE A 328 -2.27 4.59 -9.01
C ILE A 328 -2.28 3.71 -10.27
N ASN A 329 -1.51 4.10 -11.28
CA ASN A 329 -1.30 3.35 -12.51
C ASN A 329 -0.05 3.88 -13.23
N ALA A 330 0.46 3.11 -14.18
CA ALA A 330 1.45 3.61 -15.14
C ALA A 330 1.16 3.02 -16.53
N PHE A 331 1.42 3.77 -17.59
CA PHE A 331 1.22 3.29 -18.96
C PHE A 331 2.11 4.02 -19.95
N GLU A 332 2.24 3.45 -21.15
CA GLU A 332 3.03 4.03 -22.24
C GLU A 332 2.11 4.69 -23.26
N GLU A 333 2.42 5.92 -23.66
CA GLU A 333 1.70 6.63 -24.72
C GLU A 333 2.63 7.67 -25.38
N ASP A 334 2.58 7.77 -26.71
CA ASP A 334 3.33 8.76 -27.50
C ASP A 334 4.85 8.82 -27.24
N GLY A 335 5.48 7.71 -26.87
CA GLY A 335 6.91 7.66 -26.55
C GLY A 335 7.25 8.14 -25.14
N PHE A 336 6.27 8.20 -24.25
CA PHE A 336 6.43 8.52 -22.83
C PHE A 336 5.85 7.42 -21.94
N VAL A 337 6.36 7.32 -20.72
CA VAL A 337 5.69 6.63 -19.61
C VAL A 337 4.94 7.67 -18.78
N MET A 338 3.64 7.48 -18.63
CA MET A 338 2.81 8.20 -17.66
C MET A 338 2.88 7.46 -16.33
N LEU A 339 3.26 8.15 -15.26
CA LEU A 339 3.43 7.58 -13.92
C LEU A 339 2.53 8.34 -12.94
N ASP A 340 1.47 7.69 -12.48
CA ASP A 340 0.49 8.27 -11.56
C ASP A 340 0.64 7.71 -10.16
N MET A 341 0.74 8.58 -9.16
CA MET A 341 1.07 8.18 -7.80
C MET A 341 0.39 9.06 -6.75
N CYS A 342 0.11 8.48 -5.57
CA CYS A 342 -0.25 9.25 -4.39
C CYS A 342 1.03 9.78 -3.71
N CYS A 343 1.30 11.07 -3.87
CA CYS A 343 2.56 11.71 -3.49
C CYS A 343 2.39 12.64 -2.29
N ALA A 344 3.24 12.48 -1.27
CA ALA A 344 3.39 13.42 -0.18
C ALA A 344 4.69 14.23 -0.30
N ASP A 345 4.69 15.48 0.16
CA ASP A 345 5.84 16.39 0.06
C ASP A 345 6.92 16.15 1.13
N ASN A 346 6.70 15.19 2.03
CA ASN A 346 7.71 14.69 2.98
C ASN A 346 7.46 13.20 3.30
N GLY A 347 8.40 12.55 3.98
CA GLY A 347 8.32 11.13 4.36
C GLY A 347 8.15 10.87 5.86
N ASP A 348 7.53 11.81 6.60
CA ASP A 348 7.36 11.66 8.05
C ASP A 348 6.11 10.86 8.46
N ALA A 349 5.24 10.50 7.50
CA ALA A 349 3.99 9.77 7.75
C ALA A 349 4.18 8.51 8.62
N ILE A 350 5.22 7.71 8.36
CA ILE A 350 5.54 6.48 9.13
C ILE A 350 5.68 6.79 10.63
N LYS A 351 6.24 7.94 11.02
CA LYS A 351 6.44 8.29 12.44
C LYS A 351 5.12 8.65 13.14
N ASN A 352 4.08 8.98 12.38
CA ASN A 352 2.80 9.43 12.94
C ASN A 352 1.86 8.27 13.24
N TYR A 353 2.00 7.12 12.56
CA TYR A 353 1.18 5.91 12.73
C TYR A 353 1.52 5.07 13.98
N LEU A 354 1.93 5.73 15.06
CA LEU A 354 2.03 5.13 16.38
C LEU A 354 0.61 4.89 16.93
N ILE A 355 0.38 3.74 17.55
CA ILE A 355 -0.92 3.40 18.19
C ILE A 355 -1.31 4.47 19.22
N GLN A 356 -0.34 5.00 19.95
CA GLN A 356 -0.54 6.06 20.94
C GLN A 356 -1.08 7.35 20.30
N ASN A 357 -0.68 7.66 19.07
CA ASN A 357 -1.17 8.81 18.32
C ASN A 357 -2.58 8.55 17.78
N LEU A 358 -2.81 7.36 17.21
CA LEU A 358 -4.12 6.95 16.69
C LEU A 358 -5.19 6.86 17.78
N ARG A 359 -4.79 6.62 19.03
CA ARG A 359 -5.68 6.57 20.20
C ARG A 359 -5.82 7.91 20.95
N LYS A 360 -5.32 9.02 20.41
CA LYS A 360 -5.56 10.36 20.97
C LYS A 360 -6.99 10.82 20.68
N SER A 361 -7.43 11.84 21.40
CA SER A 361 -8.72 12.50 21.22
C SER A 361 -8.62 14.01 21.43
N GLY A 362 -9.58 14.77 20.90
CA GLY A 362 -9.64 16.23 21.06
C GLY A 362 -8.43 16.92 20.43
N GLU A 363 -7.99 18.03 21.04
CA GLU A 363 -6.89 18.86 20.49
C GLU A 363 -5.59 18.09 20.25
N ALA A 364 -5.32 17.05 21.04
CA ALA A 364 -4.12 16.24 20.90
C ALA A 364 -4.14 15.38 19.61
N LEU A 365 -5.32 14.95 19.16
CA LEU A 365 -5.49 14.26 17.88
C LEU A 365 -5.39 15.24 16.71
N ASP A 366 -6.04 16.40 16.83
CA ASP A 366 -5.96 17.48 15.84
C ASP A 366 -4.50 17.89 15.59
N GLN A 367 -3.69 18.00 16.65
CA GLN A 367 -2.26 18.30 16.54
C GLN A 367 -1.50 17.23 15.76
N VAL A 368 -1.75 15.94 16.01
CA VAL A 368 -1.09 14.86 15.26
C VAL A 368 -1.44 14.94 13.78
N TYR A 369 -2.73 15.04 13.45
CA TYR A 369 -3.18 15.11 12.07
C TYR A 369 -2.57 16.31 11.33
N ASN A 370 -2.57 17.50 11.93
CA ASN A 370 -2.00 18.70 11.30
C ASN A 370 -0.47 18.64 11.10
N THR A 371 0.23 17.70 11.76
CA THR A 371 1.66 17.42 11.50
C THR A 371 1.89 16.31 10.47
N THR A 372 0.84 15.62 10.05
CA THR A 372 0.92 14.50 9.09
C THR A 372 0.94 15.02 7.66
N SER A 373 1.81 14.44 6.84
CA SER A 373 1.84 14.76 5.42
C SER A 373 0.62 14.19 4.72
N ARG A 374 0.06 14.99 3.82
CA ARG A 374 -1.05 14.59 2.96
C ARG A 374 -0.50 14.13 1.63
N ALA A 375 -1.10 13.06 1.09
CA ALA A 375 -0.76 12.54 -0.21
C ALA A 375 -1.77 13.04 -1.25
N PHE A 376 -1.27 13.48 -2.39
CA PHE A 376 -2.09 13.96 -3.50
C PHE A 376 -1.74 13.20 -4.78
N PRO A 377 -2.73 12.88 -5.63
CA PRO A 377 -2.51 12.16 -6.87
C PRO A 377 -1.80 13.06 -7.90
N ARG A 378 -0.60 12.65 -8.31
CA ARG A 378 0.28 13.40 -9.22
C ARG A 378 0.74 12.51 -10.38
N ARG A 379 0.87 13.11 -11.57
CA ARG A 379 1.39 12.45 -12.77
C ARG A 379 2.76 13.00 -13.15
N PHE A 380 3.69 12.08 -13.39
CA PHE A 380 4.97 12.34 -14.04
C PHE A 380 4.96 11.78 -15.45
N VAL A 381 5.67 12.45 -16.36
CA VAL A 381 5.79 12.05 -17.77
C VAL A 381 7.27 11.77 -18.07
N LEU A 382 7.62 10.53 -18.34
CA LEU A 382 9.02 10.10 -18.51
C LEU A 382 9.29 9.82 -20.00
N PRO A 383 10.10 10.62 -20.70
CA PRO A 383 10.42 10.36 -22.11
C PRO A 383 11.23 9.08 -22.27
N LEU A 384 10.79 8.18 -23.15
CA LEU A 384 11.45 6.89 -23.41
C LEU A 384 12.70 7.01 -24.28
N ASN A 385 12.69 7.97 -25.20
CA ASN A 385 13.74 8.14 -26.22
C ASN A 385 14.64 9.34 -25.88
N VAL A 386 15.48 9.18 -24.85
CA VAL A 386 16.51 10.17 -24.49
C VAL A 386 17.88 9.64 -24.91
N ASN A 387 18.57 10.38 -25.77
CA ASN A 387 19.86 10.02 -26.33
C ASN A 387 20.79 11.24 -26.44
N ASP A 388 21.98 11.07 -27.02
CA ASP A 388 22.99 12.13 -27.16
C ASP A 388 22.50 13.31 -28.00
N ASP A 389 21.61 13.07 -28.98
CA ASP A 389 21.03 14.10 -29.85
C ASP A 389 19.84 14.84 -29.22
N THR A 390 19.32 14.33 -28.08
CA THR A 390 18.20 14.98 -27.37
C THR A 390 18.66 16.32 -26.78
N PRO A 391 17.95 17.44 -27.04
CA PRO A 391 18.36 18.77 -26.59
C PRO A 391 18.30 18.90 -25.06
N THR A 392 19.33 19.53 -24.49
CA THR A 392 19.40 19.88 -23.06
C THR A 392 18.70 21.21 -22.79
N GLY A 393 18.06 21.33 -21.63
CA GLY A 393 17.44 22.58 -21.16
C GLY A 393 16.08 22.92 -21.80
N VAL A 394 15.50 21.98 -22.55
CA VAL A 394 14.17 22.11 -23.17
C VAL A 394 13.22 21.09 -22.55
N ASN A 395 11.94 21.46 -22.40
CA ASN A 395 10.91 20.51 -21.98
C ASN A 395 10.67 19.48 -23.10
N LEU A 396 10.93 18.21 -22.79
CA LEU A 396 10.75 17.07 -23.68
C LEU A 396 9.31 16.55 -23.69
N ASN A 397 8.49 16.92 -22.71
CA ASN A 397 7.07 16.58 -22.74
C ASN A 397 6.36 17.46 -23.79
N THR A 398 6.00 16.83 -24.91
CA THR A 398 5.36 17.49 -26.06
C THR A 398 3.83 17.45 -26.00
N ARG A 399 3.24 16.89 -24.94
CA ARG A 399 1.79 16.68 -24.85
C ARG A 399 1.05 17.99 -24.55
N PRO A 400 0.11 18.44 -25.40
CA PRO A 400 -0.55 19.73 -25.22
C PRO A 400 -1.44 19.82 -23.96
N ALA A 401 -2.01 18.70 -23.53
CA ALA A 401 -2.96 18.63 -22.40
C ALA A 401 -2.28 18.39 -21.04
N SER A 402 -0.94 18.32 -21.00
CA SER A 402 -0.17 18.01 -19.80
C SER A 402 0.58 19.24 -19.33
N SER A 403 0.50 19.57 -18.03
CA SER A 403 1.34 20.61 -17.41
C SER A 403 2.66 20.07 -16.83
N ALA A 404 2.82 18.74 -16.77
CA ALA A 404 4.06 18.10 -16.36
C ALA A 404 5.22 18.49 -17.31
N THR A 405 6.43 18.59 -16.79
CA THR A 405 7.62 18.90 -17.59
C THR A 405 8.71 17.87 -17.38
N SER A 406 9.52 17.63 -18.41
CA SER A 406 10.62 16.66 -18.38
C SER A 406 11.80 17.28 -19.11
N VAL A 407 12.75 17.83 -18.37
CA VAL A 407 13.86 18.63 -18.93
C VAL A 407 15.15 17.83 -18.81
N LYS A 408 15.77 17.50 -19.95
CA LYS A 408 17.13 16.93 -19.93
C LYS A 408 18.11 17.97 -19.39
N THR A 409 18.81 17.64 -18.31
CA THR A 409 19.77 18.54 -17.64
C THR A 409 21.22 18.12 -17.85
N ALA A 410 21.45 16.83 -18.05
CA ALA A 410 22.75 16.26 -18.40
C ALA A 410 22.58 15.10 -19.39
N LYS A 411 23.69 14.44 -19.76
CA LYS A 411 23.72 13.37 -20.78
C LYS A 411 22.63 12.30 -20.53
N ASP A 412 22.57 11.79 -19.30
CA ASP A 412 21.72 10.68 -18.88
C ASP A 412 20.76 11.10 -17.74
N GLU A 413 20.47 12.40 -17.62
CA GLU A 413 19.64 12.93 -16.53
C GLU A 413 18.51 13.81 -17.06
N VAL A 414 17.30 13.51 -16.62
CA VAL A 414 16.09 14.27 -16.91
C VAL A 414 15.42 14.66 -15.60
N VAL A 415 15.23 15.96 -15.39
CA VAL A 415 14.45 16.47 -14.25
C VAL A 415 12.99 16.57 -14.65
N CYS A 416 12.14 15.85 -13.91
CA CYS A 416 10.70 15.78 -14.11
C CYS A 416 9.98 16.62 -13.06
N HIS A 417 9.00 17.42 -13.49
CA HIS A 417 8.02 18.06 -12.62
C HIS A 417 6.65 17.48 -12.94
N PHE A 418 5.88 17.19 -11.89
CA PHE A 418 4.56 16.59 -12.01
C PHE A 418 3.50 17.59 -12.47
N GLU A 419 2.37 17.03 -12.89
CA GLU A 419 1.07 17.70 -12.88
C GLU A 419 0.14 17.07 -11.84
N ASP A 420 -0.75 17.88 -11.27
CA ASP A 420 -1.78 17.39 -10.35
C ASP A 420 -2.94 16.75 -11.14
N LEU A 421 -3.37 15.58 -10.67
CA LEU A 421 -4.46 14.79 -11.26
C LEU A 421 -5.84 15.12 -10.66
N HIS A 422 -5.94 16.21 -9.90
CA HIS A 422 -7.12 16.60 -9.16
C HIS A 422 -7.41 18.11 -9.33
N GLY A 423 -8.64 18.50 -9.03
CA GLY A 423 -9.01 19.91 -8.82
C GLY A 423 -8.76 20.36 -7.38
N ASP A 424 -9.09 21.62 -7.09
CA ASP A 424 -8.95 22.19 -5.73
C ASP A 424 -9.95 21.56 -4.73
N ASP A 425 -11.02 20.91 -5.21
CA ASP A 425 -12.01 20.21 -4.40
C ASP A 425 -11.43 19.08 -3.56
N LEU A 426 -10.34 18.43 -4.01
CA LEU A 426 -9.69 17.36 -3.24
C LEU A 426 -9.06 17.84 -1.92
N PHE A 427 -8.70 19.12 -1.80
CA PHE A 427 -8.15 19.66 -0.55
C PHE A 427 -9.17 19.58 0.59
N GLU A 428 -10.47 19.64 0.29
CA GLU A 428 -11.55 19.47 1.26
C GLU A 428 -11.65 18.04 1.77
N TYR A 429 -10.93 17.06 1.18
CA TYR A 429 -10.94 15.66 1.58
C TYR A 429 -9.57 15.16 2.07
N GLY A 430 -8.65 16.08 2.38
CA GLY A 430 -7.38 15.73 3.03
C GLY A 430 -6.38 15.00 2.13
N GLY A 431 -6.63 14.95 0.82
CA GLY A 431 -5.84 14.19 -0.14
C GLY A 431 -6.48 12.85 -0.51
N LEU A 432 -5.69 11.95 -1.09
CA LEU A 432 -6.15 10.64 -1.54
C LEU A 432 -5.06 9.59 -1.33
N GLU A 433 -5.45 8.46 -0.74
CA GLU A 433 -4.62 7.27 -0.58
C GLU A 433 -5.48 6.01 -0.77
N PHE A 434 -4.84 4.83 -0.71
CA PHE A 434 -5.45 3.55 -1.08
C PHE A 434 -6.05 3.56 -2.51
N PRO A 435 -5.27 3.94 -3.54
CA PRO A 435 -5.78 4.07 -4.89
C PRO A 435 -6.11 2.70 -5.49
N GLN A 436 -7.21 2.63 -6.22
CA GLN A 436 -7.67 1.47 -6.96
C GLN A 436 -8.18 1.90 -8.34
N ILE A 437 -8.09 1.00 -9.32
CA ILE A 437 -8.58 1.21 -10.69
C ILE A 437 -9.34 -0.04 -11.14
N ASN A 438 -9.91 -0.01 -12.35
CA ASN A 438 -10.30 -1.23 -13.05
C ASN A 438 -9.04 -2.01 -13.50
N TYR A 439 -8.34 -2.60 -12.53
CA TYR A 439 -7.00 -3.15 -12.71
C TYR A 439 -6.96 -4.23 -13.78
N SER A 440 -7.98 -5.10 -13.82
CA SER A 440 -8.06 -6.23 -14.75
C SER A 440 -8.01 -5.83 -16.23
N LYS A 441 -8.53 -4.64 -16.58
CA LYS A 441 -8.60 -4.15 -17.96
C LYS A 441 -7.68 -2.96 -18.25
N PHE A 442 -7.34 -2.16 -17.23
CA PHE A 442 -6.68 -0.85 -17.40
C PHE A 442 -5.34 -0.71 -16.68
N ASN A 443 -4.90 -1.67 -15.87
CA ASN A 443 -3.51 -1.68 -15.42
C ASN A 443 -2.59 -1.72 -16.66
N THR A 444 -1.48 -0.99 -16.60
CA THR A 444 -0.53 -0.81 -17.71
C THR A 444 -1.04 -0.08 -18.95
N ARG A 445 -2.27 0.46 -18.93
CA ARG A 445 -2.93 1.07 -20.10
C ARG A 445 -3.47 2.47 -19.80
N PRO A 446 -3.67 3.31 -20.84
CA PRO A 446 -4.39 4.57 -20.68
C PRO A 446 -5.77 4.34 -20.03
N TYR A 447 -6.14 5.21 -19.08
CA TYR A 447 -7.33 5.06 -18.24
C TYR A 447 -7.88 6.44 -17.86
N ARG A 448 -9.12 6.48 -17.37
CA ARG A 448 -9.84 7.71 -17.01
C ARG A 448 -10.18 7.81 -15.53
N TYR A 449 -10.46 6.70 -14.87
CA TYR A 449 -11.01 6.68 -13.53
C TYR A 449 -10.09 5.95 -12.54
N PHE A 450 -9.90 6.58 -11.39
CA PHE A 450 -9.39 5.88 -10.21
C PHE A 450 -10.24 6.20 -8.99
N TYR A 451 -10.17 5.31 -8.01
CA TYR A 451 -10.90 5.32 -6.77
C TYR A 451 -9.91 5.37 -5.61
N GLY A 452 -10.30 5.90 -4.46
CA GLY A 452 -9.47 5.88 -3.27
C GLY A 452 -10.22 6.34 -2.02
N CYS A 453 -9.51 6.37 -0.89
CA CYS A 453 -10.01 6.98 0.33
C CYS A 453 -9.57 8.45 0.40
N GLY A 454 -10.46 9.33 0.84
CA GLY A 454 -10.05 10.62 1.37
C GLY A 454 -9.48 10.47 2.77
N PHE A 455 -8.59 11.38 3.14
CA PHE A 455 -7.81 11.33 4.38
C PHE A 455 -7.90 12.66 5.13
N GLN A 456 -9.13 13.11 5.45
CA GLN A 456 -9.29 14.18 6.45
C GLN A 456 -9.12 13.67 7.89
N HIS A 457 -8.53 12.50 8.06
CA HIS A 457 -8.23 11.88 9.33
C HIS A 457 -6.93 11.07 9.18
N LEU A 458 -6.46 10.46 10.26
CA LEU A 458 -5.34 9.51 10.25
C LEU A 458 -5.71 8.15 9.63
N VAL A 459 -6.98 7.95 9.27
CA VAL A 459 -7.46 6.80 8.50
C VAL A 459 -8.42 7.33 7.42
N GLY A 460 -8.84 6.47 6.49
CA GLY A 460 -9.80 6.86 5.46
C GLY A 460 -11.15 7.26 6.06
N ASP A 461 -11.67 8.42 5.67
CA ASP A 461 -12.93 9.00 6.18
C ASP A 461 -14.00 9.19 5.09
N SER A 462 -13.61 9.02 3.82
CA SER A 462 -14.49 9.17 2.66
C SER A 462 -14.05 8.25 1.52
N LEU A 463 -14.96 7.93 0.61
CA LEU A 463 -14.64 7.25 -0.65
C LEU A 463 -14.73 8.23 -1.81
N LEU A 464 -13.71 8.21 -2.64
CA LEU A 464 -13.47 9.15 -3.71
C LEU A 464 -13.41 8.43 -5.06
N LYS A 465 -14.04 9.02 -6.07
CA LYS A 465 -13.84 8.69 -7.48
C LYS A 465 -13.31 9.91 -8.21
N MET A 466 -12.18 9.78 -8.89
CA MET A 466 -11.60 10.83 -9.71
C MET A 466 -11.84 10.55 -11.20
N ASP A 467 -12.31 11.57 -11.94
CA ASP A 467 -12.35 11.59 -13.40
C ASP A 467 -11.18 12.41 -13.94
N LEU A 468 -10.19 11.75 -14.54
CA LEU A 468 -8.98 12.40 -15.07
C LEU A 468 -9.23 13.33 -16.25
N LYS A 469 -10.31 13.12 -16.99
CA LYS A 469 -10.64 13.95 -18.16
C LYS A 469 -11.23 15.29 -17.72
N GLU A 470 -12.19 15.23 -16.80
CA GLU A 470 -12.92 16.41 -16.33
C GLU A 470 -12.28 17.05 -15.09
N LYS A 471 -11.31 16.36 -14.45
CA LYS A 471 -10.71 16.68 -13.14
C LYS A 471 -11.77 16.95 -12.06
N LYS A 472 -12.80 16.09 -12.02
CA LYS A 472 -13.92 16.19 -11.08
C LYS A 472 -13.96 14.99 -10.14
N LEU A 473 -14.26 15.28 -8.88
CA LEU A 473 -14.44 14.29 -7.83
C LEU A 473 -15.92 13.90 -7.69
N LYS A 474 -16.18 12.62 -7.41
CA LYS A 474 -17.39 12.18 -6.74
C LYS A 474 -17.04 11.63 -5.37
N VAL A 475 -17.90 11.90 -4.40
CA VAL A 475 -17.60 11.67 -2.98
C VAL A 475 -18.75 10.92 -2.33
N TRP A 476 -18.40 9.88 -1.58
CA TRP A 476 -19.27 9.30 -0.58
C TRP A 476 -18.64 9.61 0.78
N TYR A 477 -19.39 10.33 1.62
CA TYR A 477 -18.94 10.74 2.95
C TYR A 477 -20.14 10.73 3.89
N LYS A 478 -19.92 10.21 5.10
CA LYS A 478 -20.88 10.30 6.19
C LYS A 478 -20.12 10.44 7.50
N LYS A 479 -20.46 11.47 8.27
CA LYS A 479 -19.82 11.74 9.56
C LYS A 479 -19.88 10.52 10.49
N GLY A 480 -18.78 10.22 11.19
CA GLY A 480 -18.65 9.07 12.07
C GLY A 480 -18.49 7.72 11.36
N MET A 481 -18.33 7.71 10.03
CA MET A 481 -18.12 6.51 9.22
C MET A 481 -16.75 6.56 8.52
N PHE A 482 -16.04 5.44 8.55
CA PHE A 482 -14.65 5.31 8.13
C PHE A 482 -14.53 4.15 7.14
N PRO A 483 -14.59 4.42 5.83
CA PRO A 483 -14.55 3.39 4.81
C PRO A 483 -13.13 2.85 4.61
N SER A 484 -13.01 1.54 4.39
CA SER A 484 -11.78 0.90 3.94
C SER A 484 -11.49 1.18 2.46
N GLU A 485 -10.30 0.80 1.97
CA GLU A 485 -9.94 0.86 0.55
C GLU A 485 -11.08 0.38 -0.38
N PRO A 486 -11.47 1.18 -1.39
CA PRO A 486 -12.54 0.85 -2.33
C PRO A 486 -12.09 -0.17 -3.39
N VAL A 487 -12.62 -1.38 -3.35
CA VAL A 487 -12.30 -2.43 -4.34
C VAL A 487 -13.29 -2.37 -5.50
N PHE A 488 -12.79 -2.12 -6.71
CA PHE A 488 -13.60 -2.14 -7.93
C PHE A 488 -13.87 -3.58 -8.42
N VAL A 489 -15.14 -3.86 -8.75
CA VAL A 489 -15.57 -5.13 -9.34
C VAL A 489 -16.34 -4.83 -10.64
N PRO A 490 -15.82 -5.20 -11.82
CA PRO A 490 -16.49 -4.93 -13.09
C PRO A 490 -17.78 -5.75 -13.22
N SER A 491 -18.78 -5.17 -13.88
CA SER A 491 -19.93 -5.94 -14.37
C SER A 491 -19.45 -7.02 -15.36
N PRO A 492 -20.10 -8.20 -15.46
CA PRO A 492 -19.67 -9.28 -16.35
C PRO A 492 -19.54 -8.87 -17.83
N GLU A 493 -20.43 -7.99 -18.29
CA GLU A 493 -20.47 -7.49 -19.67
C GLU A 493 -19.95 -6.05 -19.78
N ALA A 494 -19.15 -5.60 -18.81
CA ALA A 494 -18.68 -4.21 -18.74
C ALA A 494 -18.00 -3.75 -20.03
N VAL A 495 -18.56 -2.72 -20.66
CA VAL A 495 -17.97 -2.05 -21.84
C VAL A 495 -17.17 -0.82 -21.40
N ASP A 496 -17.76 0.00 -20.54
CA ASP A 496 -17.13 1.21 -20.04
C ASP A 496 -16.19 0.91 -18.87
N GLU A 497 -15.20 1.78 -18.67
CA GLU A 497 -14.16 1.61 -17.64
C GLU A 497 -14.72 1.54 -16.22
N ASP A 498 -15.78 2.32 -15.94
CA ASP A 498 -16.46 2.44 -14.65
C ASP A 498 -17.79 1.67 -14.58
N ASP A 499 -18.03 0.72 -15.50
CA ASP A 499 -19.17 -0.19 -15.44
C ASP A 499 -18.91 -1.34 -14.46
N GLY A 500 -19.47 -1.19 -13.26
CA GLY A 500 -19.30 -2.13 -12.16
C GLY A 500 -19.70 -1.51 -10.83
N VAL A 501 -19.18 -2.09 -9.75
CA VAL A 501 -19.42 -1.61 -8.38
C VAL A 501 -18.12 -1.34 -7.64
N ILE A 502 -18.22 -0.51 -6.60
CA ILE A 502 -17.21 -0.40 -5.55
C ILE A 502 -17.69 -1.12 -4.31
N LEU A 503 -16.83 -1.96 -3.75
CA LEU A 503 -17.01 -2.61 -2.47
C LEU A 503 -16.08 -1.98 -1.43
N SER A 504 -16.63 -1.56 -0.29
CA SER A 504 -15.82 -1.05 0.84
C SER A 504 -16.46 -1.47 2.16
N ASN A 505 -15.65 -1.91 3.11
CA ASN A 505 -16.10 -2.12 4.48
C ASN A 505 -16.12 -0.76 5.19
N VAL A 506 -17.28 -0.33 5.67
CA VAL A 506 -17.45 0.94 6.37
C VAL A 506 -17.54 0.69 7.85
N LEU A 507 -16.54 1.16 8.57
CA LEU A 507 -16.48 1.09 10.02
C LEU A 507 -17.22 2.29 10.61
N SER A 508 -17.86 2.09 11.75
CA SER A 508 -18.52 3.14 12.51
C SER A 508 -17.98 3.16 13.93
N LEU A 509 -18.01 4.33 14.57
CA LEU A 509 -17.59 4.49 15.96
C LEU A 509 -18.60 3.88 16.95
N GLN A 510 -19.80 3.52 16.49
CA GLN A 510 -20.81 2.85 17.30
C GLN A 510 -20.61 1.33 17.25
N ASP A 511 -20.71 0.69 18.42
CA ASP A 511 -20.54 -0.74 18.58
C ASP A 511 -21.42 -1.54 17.61
N LYS A 512 -20.81 -2.50 16.90
CA LYS A 512 -21.47 -3.44 15.97
C LYS A 512 -22.30 -2.78 14.86
N SER A 513 -21.86 -1.63 14.36
CA SER A 513 -22.53 -0.91 13.26
C SER A 513 -21.68 -0.81 11.99
N THR A 514 -20.76 -1.75 11.82
CA THR A 514 -19.95 -1.89 10.61
C THR A 514 -20.76 -2.57 9.51
N PHE A 515 -20.54 -2.18 8.24
CA PHE A 515 -21.25 -2.78 7.11
C PHE A 515 -20.39 -2.82 5.85
N LEU A 516 -20.66 -3.80 4.97
CA LEU A 516 -20.18 -3.76 3.60
C LEU A 516 -21.05 -2.80 2.80
N LEU A 517 -20.43 -1.78 2.21
CA LEU A 517 -21.06 -0.84 1.28
C LEU A 517 -20.87 -1.30 -0.17
N VAL A 518 -21.93 -1.17 -0.97
CA VAL A 518 -21.90 -1.38 -2.42
C VAL A 518 -22.32 -0.09 -3.12
N LEU A 519 -21.40 0.54 -3.83
CA LEU A 519 -21.66 1.72 -4.66
C LEU A 519 -21.69 1.33 -6.14
N ASP A 520 -22.55 1.99 -6.90
CA ASP A 520 -22.45 2.01 -8.36
C ASP A 520 -21.18 2.79 -8.75
N ALA A 521 -20.25 2.16 -9.46
CA ALA A 521 -18.97 2.78 -9.77
C ALA A 521 -19.12 3.98 -10.73
N ARG A 522 -20.19 4.05 -11.53
CA ARG A 522 -20.46 5.14 -12.47
C ARG A 522 -21.11 6.33 -11.78
N THR A 523 -22.26 6.11 -11.13
CA THR A 523 -23.07 7.17 -10.51
C THR A 523 -22.47 7.62 -9.18
N TRP A 524 -21.76 6.73 -8.48
CA TRP A 524 -21.29 6.86 -7.09
C TRP A 524 -22.41 6.83 -6.05
N GLU A 525 -23.60 6.36 -6.44
CA GLU A 525 -24.74 6.19 -5.56
C GLU A 525 -24.67 4.84 -4.84
N GLU A 526 -25.21 4.80 -3.62
CA GLU A 526 -25.31 3.57 -2.86
C GLU A 526 -26.41 2.67 -3.42
N LEU A 527 -26.01 1.47 -3.84
CA LEU A 527 -26.95 0.44 -4.32
C LEU A 527 -27.53 -0.33 -3.14
N GLY A 528 -26.69 -0.68 -2.17
CA GLY A 528 -27.09 -1.36 -0.95
C GLY A 528 -25.93 -1.57 0.00
N ARG A 529 -26.23 -2.13 1.16
CA ARG A 529 -25.25 -2.48 2.19
C ARG A 529 -25.62 -3.74 2.93
N ALA A 530 -24.64 -4.36 3.56
CA ALA A 530 -24.80 -5.53 4.41
C ALA A 530 -24.23 -5.27 5.80
N GLU A 531 -25.10 -5.14 6.80
CA GLU A 531 -24.73 -4.87 8.19
C GLU A 531 -24.14 -6.09 8.88
N VAL A 532 -22.97 -5.91 9.49
CA VAL A 532 -22.23 -6.96 10.19
C VAL A 532 -22.36 -6.75 11.69
N PRO A 533 -22.93 -7.71 12.45
CA PRO A 533 -23.20 -7.55 13.88
C PRO A 533 -21.95 -7.76 14.77
N VAL A 534 -20.76 -7.39 14.29
CA VAL A 534 -19.50 -7.43 15.04
C VAL A 534 -18.66 -6.18 14.76
N ASN A 535 -17.71 -5.89 15.65
CA ASN A 535 -16.71 -4.86 15.42
C ASN A 535 -15.62 -5.39 14.48
N ILE A 536 -15.18 -4.53 13.58
CA ILE A 536 -14.08 -4.80 12.65
C ILE A 536 -13.04 -3.69 12.87
N PRO A 537 -11.75 -4.03 13.02
CA PRO A 537 -10.68 -3.05 13.17
C PRO A 537 -10.34 -2.45 11.81
N TYR A 538 -9.78 -1.24 11.78
CA TYR A 538 -9.38 -0.60 10.54
C TYR A 538 -8.16 -1.30 9.95
N GLY A 539 -8.32 -1.88 8.75
CA GLY A 539 -7.28 -2.61 8.02
C GLY A 539 -6.65 -1.82 6.86
N PHE A 540 -5.87 -2.51 6.04
CA PHE A 540 -5.13 -1.90 4.92
C PHE A 540 -5.74 -2.28 3.58
N HIS A 541 -5.34 -3.43 3.02
CA HIS A 541 -5.68 -3.80 1.65
C HIS A 541 -6.64 -4.98 1.56
N GLY A 542 -7.29 -5.07 0.41
CA GLY A 542 -8.14 -6.19 0.07
C GLY A 542 -8.08 -6.58 -1.40
N ALA A 543 -8.71 -7.70 -1.70
CA ALA A 543 -8.90 -8.18 -3.07
C ALA A 543 -10.29 -8.79 -3.21
N PHE A 544 -10.87 -8.71 -4.40
CA PHE A 544 -12.07 -9.47 -4.73
C PHE A 544 -11.69 -10.77 -5.43
N ASN A 545 -12.06 -11.90 -4.82
CA ASN A 545 -11.94 -13.23 -5.43
C ASN A 545 -13.28 -13.59 -6.07
N SER A 546 -13.39 -13.44 -7.38
CA SER A 546 -14.59 -13.87 -8.13
C SER A 546 -14.71 -15.38 -8.12
N THR A 547 -15.92 -15.89 -7.87
CA THR A 547 -16.26 -17.30 -8.00
C THR A 547 -17.18 -17.49 -9.19
N ALA A 548 -17.00 -18.62 -9.89
CA ALA A 548 -17.76 -18.96 -11.10
C ALA A 548 -19.25 -19.22 -10.82
#